data_AF-A0A973H0H7-F1
#
_entry.id   AF-A0A973H0H7-F1
#
_cell.length_a   1.000
_cell.length_b   1.000
_cell.length_c   1.000
_cell.angle_alpha   90.00
_cell.angle_beta   90.00
_cell.angle_gamma   90.00
#
_symmetry.space_group_name_H-M   'P 1'
#
loop_
_entity.id
_entity.type
_entity.pdbx_description
1 polymer ?
#
loop_
_entity_poly.entity_id
_entity_poly.type
_entity_poly.pdbx_seq_one_letter_code
_entity_poly.pdbx_strand_id
1 'polypeptide(L)'
;MTPESHSLTGAGPVAGPPPGCPAHGRGPGGLHRLYGPEAEDLEGLYEQLRQEHGPVAPVLLHDDVPMWIVLGHAENLHLVGTPSHFCRDSRIWTPQIEGMVKPDHPMMPHIAWAPICSYAEGDEHLRLRGAVTGAMSTIDYRSIRRHINRYTQRLVNDFCETGEADLMSQFAEHLPMAILCEILGMPDEYNDRLVQATRDLLKGTETANASQGYVMGVLQRLAERRRREPHDDFASHLVLHPAKLTDDEVTTHLWLVLMAAYEATVNLIGNVIRMVLTDPGFRAQLNGGQMTVQEAVEQSLWDEPPFSTVFAYYAKQDTE
;
A
#
# COMPACT_ATOMS: atom_id res chain seq x y z
N MET A 1 24.86 -12.04 59.27
CA MET A 1 24.04 -11.12 58.48
C MET A 1 24.49 -11.30 57.03
N THR A 2 23.68 -12.00 56.24
CA THR A 2 23.80 -12.15 54.77
C THR A 2 23.64 -10.79 54.08
N PRO A 3 24.09 -10.68 52.81
CA PRO A 3 23.10 -10.73 51.74
C PRO A 3 23.51 -11.55 50.51
N GLU A 4 22.45 -11.88 49.76
CA GLU A 4 22.31 -12.81 48.66
C GLU A 4 22.74 -12.29 47.30
N SER A 5 22.92 -13.26 46.40
CA SER A 5 23.16 -13.18 44.95
C SER A 5 21.88 -12.93 44.16
N HIS A 6 21.93 -12.08 43.13
CA HIS A 6 20.98 -12.12 42.02
C HIS A 6 21.73 -12.23 40.68
N SER A 7 21.66 -13.40 40.07
CA SER A 7 22.03 -13.65 38.68
C SER A 7 20.82 -13.36 37.80
N LEU A 8 21.00 -12.52 36.79
CA LEU A 8 20.03 -12.26 35.72
C LEU A 8 19.96 -13.49 34.80
N THR A 9 18.81 -14.16 34.79
CA THR A 9 18.48 -15.24 33.85
C THR A 9 18.10 -14.65 32.48
N GLY A 10 18.67 -15.24 31.43
CA GLY A 10 18.55 -14.78 30.05
C GLY A 10 17.14 -14.88 29.44
N ALA A 11 16.85 -13.97 28.53
CA ALA A 11 15.71 -14.04 27.62
C ALA A 11 15.98 -15.11 26.56
N GLY A 12 15.28 -16.24 26.65
CA GLY A 12 15.15 -17.20 25.55
C GLY A 12 14.23 -16.65 24.45
N PRO A 13 14.20 -17.31 23.27
CA PRO A 13 13.29 -16.94 22.20
C PRO A 13 11.85 -17.00 22.70
N VAL A 14 11.04 -15.99 22.38
CA VAL A 14 9.61 -15.97 22.70
C VAL A 14 8.98 -17.14 21.95
N ALA A 15 8.77 -18.25 22.66
CA ALA A 15 8.13 -19.43 22.10
C ALA A 15 6.70 -19.06 21.74
N GLY A 16 6.35 -19.13 20.45
CA GLY A 16 4.97 -19.09 20.02
C GLY A 16 4.15 -20.20 20.73
N PRO A 17 2.81 -20.09 20.72
CA PRO A 17 1.97 -21.11 21.36
C PRO A 17 2.32 -22.51 20.82
N PRO A 18 2.18 -23.58 21.61
CA PRO A 18 2.49 -24.93 21.15
C PRO A 18 1.50 -25.41 20.06
N PRO A 19 1.91 -26.32 19.16
CA PRO A 19 1.01 -26.89 18.14
C PRO A 19 -0.26 -27.48 18.78
N GLY A 20 -1.44 -27.11 18.27
CA GLY A 20 -2.74 -27.52 18.82
C GLY A 20 -3.33 -26.60 19.91
N CYS A 21 -2.72 -25.45 20.18
CA CYS A 21 -3.32 -24.42 21.01
C CYS A 21 -4.51 -23.74 20.27
N PRO A 22 -5.65 -23.41 20.91
CA PRO A 22 -6.76 -22.69 20.28
C PRO A 22 -6.37 -21.30 19.70
N ALA A 23 -5.22 -20.78 20.14
CA ALA A 23 -4.58 -19.60 19.57
C ALA A 23 -4.08 -19.80 18.13
N HIS A 24 -3.99 -21.04 17.65
CA HIS A 24 -3.55 -21.44 16.31
C HIS A 24 -4.66 -22.01 15.43
N GLY A 25 -5.89 -22.12 15.92
CA GLY A 25 -7.00 -22.72 15.16
C GLY A 25 -8.01 -21.71 14.65
N ARG A 26 -9.02 -22.21 13.92
CA ARG A 26 -10.25 -21.49 13.57
C ARG A 26 -10.79 -20.69 14.76
N GLY A 27 -11.21 -19.46 14.50
CA GLY A 27 -11.81 -18.59 15.51
C GLY A 27 -13.26 -18.95 15.84
N PRO A 28 -13.96 -18.07 16.58
CA PRO A 28 -15.36 -18.27 16.94
C PRO A 28 -16.22 -18.66 15.73
N GLY A 29 -17.09 -19.65 15.91
CA GLY A 29 -17.94 -20.16 14.82
C GLY A 29 -17.22 -21.03 13.79
N GLY A 30 -15.95 -21.40 14.02
CA GLY A 30 -15.19 -22.23 13.09
C GLY A 30 -14.69 -21.45 11.86
N LEU A 31 -14.61 -20.12 11.95
CA LEU A 31 -14.14 -19.24 10.89
C LEU A 31 -12.62 -19.19 10.81
N HIS A 32 -12.09 -19.05 9.60
CA HIS A 32 -10.66 -18.87 9.38
C HIS A 32 -10.21 -17.46 9.78
N ARG A 33 -9.02 -17.36 10.36
CA ARG A 33 -8.38 -16.08 10.70
C ARG A 33 -7.43 -15.69 9.58
N LEU A 34 -7.42 -14.41 9.18
CA LEU A 34 -6.44 -13.85 8.24
C LEU A 34 -5.15 -13.41 8.92
N TYR A 35 -4.85 -13.94 10.11
CA TYR A 35 -3.67 -13.63 10.90
C TYR A 35 -3.23 -14.85 11.71
N GLY A 36 -1.97 -14.84 12.16
CA GLY A 36 -1.37 -15.97 12.85
C GLY A 36 -0.87 -17.06 11.89
N PRO A 37 -0.41 -18.22 12.42
CA PRO A 37 0.35 -19.19 11.62
C PRO A 37 -0.40 -19.82 10.44
N GLU A 38 -1.72 -20.03 10.57
CA GLU A 38 -2.54 -20.56 9.45
C GLU A 38 -2.65 -19.56 8.28
N ALA A 39 -2.36 -18.28 8.51
CA ALA A 39 -2.35 -17.24 7.49
C ALA A 39 -0.93 -16.89 6.98
N GLU A 40 0.11 -17.65 7.35
CA GLU A 40 1.46 -17.49 6.78
C GLU A 40 1.48 -17.87 5.29
N ASP A 41 0.67 -18.86 4.89
CA ASP A 41 0.41 -19.21 3.49
C ASP A 41 -0.98 -18.72 3.08
N LEU A 42 -1.07 -17.44 2.70
CA LEU A 42 -2.32 -16.83 2.26
C LEU A 42 -2.89 -17.48 0.99
N GLU A 43 -2.03 -17.95 0.08
CA GLU A 43 -2.47 -18.58 -1.16
C GLU A 43 -3.15 -19.92 -0.89
N GLY A 44 -2.53 -20.76 -0.06
CA GLY A 44 -3.11 -22.00 0.42
C GLY A 44 -4.41 -21.78 1.20
N LEU A 45 -4.44 -20.77 2.08
CA LEU A 45 -5.66 -20.41 2.82
C LEU A 45 -6.79 -19.96 1.88
N TYR A 46 -6.51 -19.13 0.88
CA TYR A 46 -7.52 -18.70 -0.10
C TYR A 46 -8.08 -19.87 -0.90
N GLU A 47 -7.25 -20.84 -1.25
CA GLU A 47 -7.72 -22.03 -1.95
C GLU A 47 -8.61 -22.91 -1.06
N GLN A 48 -8.28 -23.07 0.22
CA GLN A 48 -9.16 -23.74 1.19
C GLN A 48 -10.49 -23.01 1.33
N LEU A 49 -10.48 -21.68 1.44
CA LEU A 49 -11.70 -20.89 1.53
C LEU A 49 -12.56 -21.00 0.25
N ARG A 50 -11.95 -21.05 -0.93
CA ARG A 50 -12.66 -21.31 -2.20
C ARG A 50 -13.32 -22.67 -2.20
N GLN A 51 -12.66 -23.70 -1.69
CA GLN A 51 -13.21 -25.05 -1.63
C GLN A 51 -14.36 -25.17 -0.61
N GLU A 52 -14.26 -24.47 0.52
CA GLU A 52 -15.26 -24.52 1.61
C GLU A 52 -16.48 -23.64 1.35
N HIS A 53 -16.27 -22.43 0.82
CA HIS A 53 -17.29 -21.38 0.75
C HIS A 53 -17.57 -20.86 -0.67
N GLY A 54 -16.74 -21.21 -1.66
CA GLY A 54 -16.85 -20.68 -3.01
C GLY A 54 -16.22 -19.29 -3.17
N PRO A 55 -16.81 -18.40 -3.99
CA PRO A 55 -16.17 -17.13 -4.35
C PRO A 55 -16.18 -16.06 -3.25
N VAL A 56 -16.95 -16.26 -2.18
CA VAL A 56 -17.05 -15.32 -1.05
C VAL A 56 -17.03 -16.14 0.24
N ALA A 57 -16.14 -15.80 1.17
CA ALA A 57 -15.95 -16.57 2.40
C ALA A 57 -15.98 -15.68 3.67
N PRO A 58 -16.58 -16.15 4.77
CA PRO A 58 -16.52 -15.45 6.05
C PRO A 58 -15.16 -15.71 6.72
N VAL A 59 -14.55 -14.64 7.21
CA VAL A 59 -13.21 -14.67 7.84
C VAL A 59 -13.15 -13.75 9.06
N LEU A 60 -12.08 -13.88 9.83
CA LEU A 60 -11.78 -13.05 10.98
C LEU A 60 -10.50 -12.25 10.74
N LEU A 61 -10.58 -10.93 10.91
CA LEU A 61 -9.42 -10.06 11.06
C LEU A 61 -8.85 -10.17 12.48
N HIS A 62 -7.75 -9.46 12.74
CA HIS A 62 -7.18 -9.32 14.08
C HIS A 62 -8.26 -9.04 15.14
N ASP A 63 -8.03 -9.49 16.37
CA ASP A 63 -9.01 -9.41 17.47
C ASP A 63 -10.37 -10.07 17.18
N ASP A 64 -10.40 -11.06 16.27
CA ASP A 64 -11.59 -11.79 15.84
C ASP A 64 -12.71 -10.87 15.29
N VAL A 65 -12.36 -9.75 14.65
CA VAL A 65 -13.33 -8.87 13.99
C VAL A 65 -13.84 -9.54 12.70
N PRO A 66 -15.17 -9.75 12.54
CA PRO A 66 -15.71 -10.46 11.39
C PRO A 66 -15.65 -9.62 10.11
N MET A 67 -15.29 -10.28 9.00
CA MET A 67 -15.25 -9.70 7.65
C MET A 67 -15.58 -10.76 6.60
N TRP A 68 -15.92 -10.32 5.39
CA TRP A 68 -16.03 -11.19 4.23
C TRP A 68 -14.81 -10.99 3.32
N ILE A 69 -14.22 -12.08 2.83
CA ILE A 69 -13.23 -12.04 1.77
C ILE A 69 -13.87 -12.45 0.45
N VAL A 70 -13.61 -11.66 -0.60
CA VAL A 70 -14.12 -11.90 -1.95
C VAL A 70 -12.97 -12.47 -2.78
N LEU A 71 -13.09 -13.75 -3.13
CA LEU A 71 -12.05 -14.58 -3.76
C LEU A 71 -12.29 -14.79 -5.26
N GLY A 72 -13.53 -14.65 -5.70
CA GLY A 72 -13.92 -14.80 -7.10
C GLY A 72 -13.69 -13.54 -7.92
N HIS A 73 -13.27 -13.69 -9.18
CA HIS A 73 -12.97 -12.56 -10.07
C HIS A 73 -14.23 -11.75 -10.40
N ALA A 74 -15.34 -12.42 -10.72
CA ALA A 74 -16.61 -11.76 -11.06
C ALA A 74 -17.18 -11.00 -9.86
N GLU A 75 -17.08 -11.58 -8.67
CA GLU A 75 -17.54 -11.00 -7.42
C GLU A 75 -16.68 -9.80 -7.02
N ASN A 76 -15.36 -9.86 -7.22
CA ASN A 76 -14.48 -8.70 -7.05
C ASN A 76 -14.88 -7.56 -8.00
N LEU A 77 -15.11 -7.85 -9.29
CA LEU A 77 -15.56 -6.84 -10.25
C LEU A 77 -16.93 -6.25 -9.86
N HIS A 78 -17.85 -7.07 -9.36
CA HIS A 78 -19.14 -6.59 -8.85
C HIS A 78 -18.95 -5.66 -7.64
N LEU A 79 -18.13 -6.08 -6.66
CA LEU A 79 -17.83 -5.32 -5.45
C LEU A 79 -17.27 -3.93 -5.78
N VAL A 80 -16.24 -3.87 -6.63
CA VAL A 80 -15.57 -2.60 -6.97
C VAL A 80 -16.35 -1.75 -7.99
N GLY A 81 -17.21 -2.38 -8.79
CA GLY A 81 -17.97 -1.74 -9.86
C GLY A 81 -19.36 -1.24 -9.45
N THR A 82 -19.82 -1.52 -8.23
CA THR A 82 -21.20 -1.24 -7.78
C THR A 82 -21.24 -0.26 -6.60
N PRO A 83 -20.92 1.03 -6.80
CA PRO A 83 -20.89 2.03 -5.72
C PRO A 83 -22.26 2.30 -5.08
N SER A 84 -23.35 1.86 -5.69
CA SER A 84 -24.69 1.91 -5.07
C SER A 84 -24.84 0.91 -3.93
N HIS A 85 -24.08 -0.19 -3.92
CA HIS A 85 -24.17 -1.24 -2.90
C HIS A 85 -22.97 -1.24 -1.95
N PHE A 86 -21.78 -0.90 -2.44
CA PHE A 86 -20.55 -0.93 -1.67
C PHE A 86 -19.87 0.43 -1.67
N CYS A 87 -19.36 0.86 -0.51
CA CYS A 87 -18.53 2.06 -0.39
C CYS A 87 -17.24 1.77 0.36
N ARG A 88 -16.37 2.77 0.43
CA ARG A 88 -15.12 2.74 1.20
C ARG A 88 -15.23 3.47 2.55
N ASP A 89 -16.44 3.90 2.92
CA ASP A 89 -16.70 4.61 4.17
C ASP A 89 -16.85 3.61 5.34
N SER A 90 -15.83 3.47 6.18
CA SER A 90 -15.87 2.55 7.32
C SER A 90 -16.80 2.99 8.45
N ARG A 91 -17.29 4.24 8.44
CA ARG A 91 -18.20 4.73 9.49
C ARG A 91 -19.56 4.03 9.48
N ILE A 92 -19.92 3.35 8.38
CA ILE A 92 -21.14 2.54 8.29
C ILE A 92 -20.93 1.08 8.69
N TRP A 93 -19.70 0.68 9.01
CA TRP A 93 -19.37 -0.72 9.26
C TRP A 93 -19.84 -1.17 10.65
N THR A 94 -20.75 -2.15 10.69
CA THR A 94 -21.41 -2.62 11.93
C THR A 94 -20.43 -3.00 13.06
N PRO A 95 -19.38 -3.83 12.84
CA PRO A 95 -18.38 -4.13 13.89
C PRO A 95 -17.69 -2.88 14.46
N GLN A 96 -17.51 -1.82 13.68
CA GLN A 96 -16.94 -0.56 14.18
C GLN A 96 -17.97 0.21 15.01
N ILE A 97 -19.22 0.30 14.55
CA ILE A 97 -20.32 0.97 15.28
C ILE A 97 -20.60 0.28 16.62
N GLU A 98 -20.53 -1.04 16.65
CA GLU A 98 -20.76 -1.85 17.85
C GLU A 98 -19.53 -1.93 18.78
N GLY A 99 -18.42 -1.29 18.41
CA GLY A 99 -17.22 -1.21 19.23
C GLY A 99 -16.37 -2.48 19.28
N MET A 100 -16.55 -3.39 18.32
CA MET A 100 -15.66 -4.56 18.14
C MET A 100 -14.28 -4.11 17.63
N VAL A 101 -14.24 -3.07 16.80
CA VAL A 101 -13.01 -2.46 16.28
C VAL A 101 -12.53 -1.40 17.27
N LYS A 102 -11.48 -1.73 18.03
CA LYS A 102 -10.91 -0.80 19.01
C LYS A 102 -10.01 0.24 18.34
N PRO A 103 -9.81 1.44 18.94
CA PRO A 103 -8.91 2.46 18.39
C PRO A 103 -7.45 2.01 18.24
N ASP A 104 -7.01 1.03 19.01
CA ASP A 104 -5.67 0.43 18.97
C ASP A 104 -5.61 -0.86 18.12
N HIS A 105 -6.68 -1.18 17.37
CA HIS A 105 -6.74 -2.37 16.55
C HIS A 105 -5.60 -2.37 15.50
N PRO A 106 -4.87 -3.50 15.29
CA PRO A 106 -3.68 -3.54 14.42
C PRO A 106 -3.93 -3.09 12.98
N MET A 107 -5.16 -3.25 12.46
CA MET A 107 -5.53 -2.86 11.10
C MET A 107 -6.11 -1.45 10.98
N MET A 108 -6.07 -0.63 12.04
CA MET A 108 -6.54 0.77 11.98
C MET A 108 -5.94 1.59 10.83
N PRO A 109 -4.65 1.47 10.48
CA PRO A 109 -4.10 2.19 9.32
C PRO A 109 -4.81 1.89 7.98
N HIS A 110 -5.47 0.74 7.85
CA HIS A 110 -6.15 0.32 6.63
C HIS A 110 -7.68 0.51 6.66
N ILE A 111 -8.31 0.45 7.84
CA ILE A 111 -9.78 0.49 8.00
C ILE A 111 -10.30 1.82 8.56
N ALA A 112 -9.44 2.65 9.17
CA ALA A 112 -9.86 3.93 9.71
C ALA A 112 -10.31 4.86 8.58
N TRP A 113 -11.47 5.50 8.77
CA TRP A 113 -11.93 6.53 7.86
C TRP A 113 -11.03 7.77 7.96
N ALA A 114 -10.77 8.38 6.80
CA ALA A 114 -10.03 9.61 6.65
C ALA A 114 -10.74 10.50 5.61
N PRO A 115 -10.66 11.84 5.73
CA PRO A 115 -11.33 12.78 4.81
C PRO A 115 -10.57 12.90 3.47
N ILE A 116 -10.50 11.79 2.74
CA ILE A 116 -9.83 11.68 1.45
C ILE A 116 -10.80 11.21 0.37
N CYS A 117 -10.51 11.54 -0.89
CA CYS A 117 -11.36 11.18 -2.01
C CYS A 117 -11.63 9.67 -2.11
N SER A 118 -10.70 8.82 -1.66
CA SER A 118 -10.86 7.36 -1.70
C SER A 118 -11.90 6.81 -0.70
N TYR A 119 -12.24 7.57 0.35
CA TYR A 119 -13.17 7.16 1.41
C TYR A 119 -14.41 8.05 1.51
N ALA A 120 -14.39 9.21 0.87
CA ALA A 120 -15.54 10.07 0.72
C ALA A 120 -16.54 9.49 -0.30
N GLU A 121 -17.79 9.92 -0.20
CA GLU A 121 -18.91 9.53 -1.08
C GLU A 121 -19.60 10.78 -1.66
N GLY A 122 -20.42 10.58 -2.70
CA GLY A 122 -21.28 11.63 -3.27
C GLY A 122 -20.53 12.90 -3.71
N ASP A 123 -21.09 14.07 -3.39
CA ASP A 123 -20.55 15.36 -3.81
C ASP A 123 -19.16 15.65 -3.21
N GLU A 124 -18.89 15.16 -2.00
CA GLU A 124 -17.57 15.29 -1.37
C GLU A 124 -16.52 14.48 -2.15
N HIS A 125 -16.84 13.24 -2.52
CA HIS A 125 -15.98 12.42 -3.39
C HIS A 125 -15.71 13.14 -4.70
N LEU A 126 -16.75 13.61 -5.40
CA LEU A 126 -16.60 14.28 -6.70
C LEU A 126 -15.74 15.55 -6.60
N ARG A 127 -15.90 16.34 -5.54
CA ARG A 127 -15.09 17.54 -5.29
C ARG A 127 -13.62 17.20 -5.07
N LEU A 128 -13.32 16.28 -4.16
CA LEU A 128 -11.96 15.91 -3.79
C LEU A 128 -11.27 15.14 -4.93
N ARG A 129 -11.94 14.14 -5.50
CA ARG A 129 -11.44 13.35 -6.63
C ARG A 129 -11.22 14.22 -7.86
N GLY A 130 -12.14 15.14 -8.14
CA GLY A 130 -12.02 16.11 -9.22
C GLY A 130 -10.77 16.97 -9.09
N ALA A 131 -10.42 17.42 -7.88
CA ALA A 131 -9.19 18.17 -7.63
C ALA A 131 -7.92 17.35 -7.89
N VAL A 132 -7.90 16.10 -7.40
CA VAL A 132 -6.78 15.19 -7.65
C VAL A 132 -6.64 14.90 -9.14
N THR A 133 -7.72 14.52 -9.82
CA THR A 133 -7.70 14.23 -11.26
C THR A 133 -7.33 15.46 -12.08
N GLY A 134 -7.79 16.65 -11.69
CA GLY A 134 -7.39 17.92 -12.28
C GLY A 134 -5.88 18.13 -12.19
N ALA A 135 -5.29 17.96 -11.01
CA ALA A 135 -3.84 18.04 -10.82
C ALA A 135 -3.07 16.93 -11.55
N MET A 136 -3.57 15.70 -11.60
CA MET A 136 -2.95 14.61 -12.36
C MET A 136 -2.94 14.89 -13.87
N SER A 137 -3.96 15.58 -14.39
CA SER A 137 -4.08 15.87 -15.82
C SER A 137 -2.99 16.80 -16.36
N THR A 138 -2.26 17.50 -15.48
CA THR A 138 -1.19 18.43 -15.84
C THR A 138 0.19 17.77 -15.95
N ILE A 139 0.31 16.49 -15.58
CA ILE A 139 1.58 15.76 -15.60
C ILE A 139 2.08 15.63 -17.05
N ASP A 140 3.25 16.22 -17.35
CA ASP A 140 3.93 16.03 -18.64
C ASP A 140 4.65 14.67 -18.68
N TYR A 141 3.95 13.66 -19.21
CA TYR A 141 4.50 12.31 -19.41
C TYR A 141 5.80 12.27 -20.22
N ARG A 142 6.06 13.24 -21.12
CA ARG A 142 7.32 13.29 -21.86
C ARG A 142 8.46 13.75 -20.96
N SER A 143 8.21 14.73 -20.10
CA SER A 143 9.18 15.15 -19.09
C SER A 143 9.47 14.04 -18.08
N ILE A 144 8.41 13.40 -17.56
CA ILE A 144 8.54 12.27 -16.64
C ILE A 144 9.34 11.12 -17.28
N ARG A 145 9.08 10.77 -18.54
CA ARG A 145 9.88 9.74 -19.24
C ARG A 145 11.36 10.12 -19.33
N ARG A 146 11.70 11.38 -19.57
CA ARG A 146 13.10 11.84 -19.56
C ARG A 146 13.69 11.74 -18.15
N HIS A 147 12.93 12.11 -17.13
CA HIS A 147 13.34 12.04 -15.74
C HIS A 147 13.61 10.59 -15.30
N ILE A 148 12.69 9.66 -15.60
CA ILE A 148 12.86 8.22 -15.40
C ILE A 148 14.17 7.73 -16.00
N ASN A 149 14.43 8.01 -17.28
CA ASN A 149 15.66 7.55 -17.93
C ASN A 149 16.92 8.07 -17.24
N ARG A 150 16.96 9.35 -16.85
CA ARG A 150 18.12 9.92 -16.13
C ARG A 150 18.32 9.24 -14.78
N TYR A 151 17.24 9.06 -14.03
CA TYR A 151 17.31 8.48 -12.69
C TYR A 151 17.67 6.99 -12.70
N THR A 152 17.10 6.23 -13.63
CA THR A 152 17.48 4.83 -13.87
C THR A 152 18.97 4.71 -14.16
N GLN A 153 19.51 5.55 -15.05
CA GLN A 153 20.95 5.54 -15.35
C GLN A 153 21.80 5.90 -14.13
N ARG A 154 21.37 6.88 -13.33
CA ARG A 154 22.08 7.25 -12.10
C ARG A 154 22.13 6.07 -11.12
N LEU A 155 20.98 5.49 -10.78
CA LEU A 155 20.91 4.39 -9.82
C LEU A 155 21.71 3.17 -10.30
N VAL A 156 21.63 2.83 -11.59
CA VAL A 156 22.43 1.72 -12.15
C VAL A 156 23.92 2.00 -12.08
N ASN A 157 24.35 3.24 -12.36
CA ASN A 157 25.76 3.61 -12.29
C ASN A 157 26.34 3.54 -10.87
N ASP A 158 25.51 3.62 -9.83
CA ASP A 158 25.97 3.52 -8.44
C ASP A 158 26.42 2.09 -8.05
N PHE A 159 25.98 1.07 -8.79
CA PHE A 159 26.34 -0.34 -8.51
C PHE A 159 26.90 -1.12 -9.71
N CYS A 160 26.93 -0.55 -10.91
CA CYS A 160 27.34 -1.28 -12.12
C CYS A 160 28.80 -1.75 -12.09
N GLU A 161 29.69 -1.00 -11.43
CA GLU A 161 31.12 -1.35 -11.32
C GLU A 161 31.37 -2.49 -10.32
N THR A 162 30.49 -2.65 -9.33
CA THR A 162 30.58 -3.71 -8.31
C THR A 162 30.25 -5.08 -8.90
N GLY A 163 29.37 -5.13 -9.91
CA GLY A 163 28.94 -6.37 -10.56
C GLY A 163 27.89 -7.17 -9.79
N GLU A 164 27.48 -6.71 -8.61
CA GLU A 164 26.42 -7.25 -7.77
C GLU A 164 25.61 -6.11 -7.13
N ALA A 165 24.32 -6.33 -6.90
CA ALA A 165 23.42 -5.35 -6.28
C ALA A 165 22.19 -6.02 -5.66
N ASP A 166 21.68 -5.44 -4.58
CA ASP A 166 20.30 -5.63 -4.13
C ASP A 166 19.40 -4.66 -4.91
N LEU A 167 18.74 -5.19 -5.94
CA LEU A 167 17.89 -4.39 -6.82
C LEU A 167 16.62 -3.85 -6.15
N MET A 168 16.23 -4.37 -4.98
CA MET A 168 15.13 -3.76 -4.23
C MET A 168 15.62 -2.50 -3.55
N SER A 169 16.62 -2.62 -2.67
CA SER A 169 17.09 -1.51 -1.85
C SER A 169 17.91 -0.47 -2.59
N GLN A 170 18.56 -0.84 -3.70
CA GLN A 170 19.40 0.08 -4.48
C GLN A 170 18.70 0.63 -5.73
N PHE A 171 17.54 0.09 -6.13
CA PHE A 171 16.87 0.51 -7.38
C PHE A 171 15.35 0.64 -7.24
N ALA A 172 14.64 -0.46 -6.96
CA ALA A 172 13.18 -0.52 -7.04
C ALA A 172 12.48 0.41 -6.05
N GLU A 173 13.06 0.62 -4.86
CA GLU A 173 12.53 1.56 -3.86
C GLU A 173 12.85 3.02 -4.21
N HIS A 174 14.01 3.31 -4.81
CA HIS A 174 14.45 4.68 -5.06
C HIS A 174 13.84 5.30 -6.31
N LEU A 175 13.65 4.51 -7.38
CA LEU A 175 13.17 5.02 -8.65
C LEU A 175 11.75 5.61 -8.54
N PRO A 176 10.72 4.92 -8.01
CA PRO A 176 9.37 5.48 -7.89
C PRO A 176 9.33 6.73 -7.01
N MET A 177 10.07 6.73 -5.89
CA MET A 177 10.13 7.90 -5.01
C MET A 177 10.69 9.12 -5.73
N ALA A 178 11.71 8.96 -6.58
CA ALA A 178 12.30 10.07 -7.33
C ALA A 178 11.28 10.67 -8.31
N ILE A 179 10.53 9.81 -8.98
CA ILE A 179 9.48 10.26 -9.91
C ILE A 179 8.35 10.96 -9.16
N LEU A 180 7.98 10.47 -7.97
CA LEU A 180 6.99 11.12 -7.12
C LEU A 180 7.49 12.48 -6.62
N CYS A 181 8.76 12.61 -6.25
CA CYS A 181 9.35 13.91 -5.92
C CYS A 181 9.21 14.89 -7.10
N GLU A 182 9.60 14.50 -8.31
CA GLU A 182 9.46 15.33 -9.51
C GLU A 182 7.99 15.73 -9.76
N ILE A 183 7.06 14.76 -9.72
CA ILE A 183 5.62 15.00 -9.97
C ILE A 183 5.05 15.99 -8.95
N LEU A 184 5.36 15.78 -7.66
CA LEU A 184 4.87 16.63 -6.58
C LEU A 184 5.56 18.00 -6.52
N GLY A 185 6.67 18.19 -7.24
CA GLY A 185 7.46 19.42 -7.19
C GLY A 185 8.40 19.50 -5.97
N MET A 186 8.81 18.34 -5.45
CA MET A 186 9.78 18.24 -4.36
C MET A 186 11.20 18.09 -4.91
N PRO A 187 12.19 18.72 -4.25
CA PRO A 187 13.59 18.48 -4.55
C PRO A 187 14.01 17.01 -4.40
N ASP A 188 14.91 16.57 -5.26
CA ASP A 188 15.49 15.23 -5.29
C ASP A 188 16.15 14.79 -3.97
N GLU A 189 16.64 15.75 -3.18
CA GLU A 189 17.29 15.51 -1.87
C GLU A 189 16.38 14.83 -0.85
N TYR A 190 15.05 14.87 -1.06
CA TYR A 190 14.10 14.17 -0.21
C TYR A 190 14.06 12.66 -0.45
N ASN A 191 14.56 12.17 -1.60
CA ASN A 191 14.37 10.80 -2.06
C ASN A 191 14.75 9.76 -0.97
N ASP A 192 16.00 9.76 -0.53
CA ASP A 192 16.49 8.74 0.42
C ASP A 192 15.73 8.76 1.74
N ARG A 193 15.45 9.96 2.26
CA ARG A 193 14.78 10.08 3.55
C ARG A 193 13.29 9.71 3.45
N LEU A 194 12.64 10.01 2.32
CA LEU A 194 11.27 9.58 2.05
C LEU A 194 11.19 8.08 1.81
N VAL A 195 12.15 7.46 1.10
CA VAL A 195 12.24 6.00 0.96
C VAL A 195 12.35 5.37 2.35
N GLN A 196 13.27 5.83 3.19
CA GLN A 196 13.46 5.29 4.53
C GLN A 196 12.21 5.44 5.39
N ALA A 197 11.57 6.62 5.40
CA ALA A 197 10.37 6.86 6.18
C ALA A 197 9.19 6.02 5.68
N THR A 198 9.02 5.89 4.36
CA THR A 198 7.91 5.12 3.77
C THR A 198 8.10 3.62 4.01
N ARG A 199 9.33 3.11 3.91
CA ARG A 199 9.64 1.71 4.27
C ARG A 199 9.35 1.43 5.74
N ASP A 200 9.69 2.36 6.62
CA ASP A 200 9.44 2.26 8.06
C ASP A 200 7.93 2.21 8.38
N LEU A 201 7.15 3.01 7.67
CA LEU A 201 5.69 3.02 7.74
C LEU A 201 5.07 1.71 7.29
N LEU A 202 5.47 1.21 6.12
CA LEU A 202 4.95 -0.06 5.57
C LEU A 202 5.30 -1.26 6.45
N LYS A 203 6.47 -1.23 7.12
CA LYS A 203 6.87 -2.26 8.08
C LYS A 203 6.17 -2.14 9.44
N GLY A 204 5.54 -1.00 9.75
CA GLY A 204 4.90 -0.77 11.04
C GLY A 204 5.85 -0.86 12.23
N THR A 205 7.09 -0.36 12.09
CA THR A 205 8.09 -0.43 13.18
C THR A 205 7.72 0.49 14.36
N GLU A 206 8.49 0.42 15.44
CA GLU A 206 8.35 1.33 16.60
C GLU A 206 8.52 2.82 16.23
N THR A 207 9.21 3.14 15.13
CA THR A 207 9.43 4.51 14.66
C THR A 207 8.41 4.96 13.60
N ALA A 208 7.47 4.10 13.20
CA ALA A 208 6.52 4.39 12.12
C ALA A 208 5.75 5.70 12.33
N ASN A 209 5.30 5.99 13.55
CA ASN A 209 4.62 7.26 13.87
C ASN A 209 5.52 8.49 13.65
N ALA A 210 6.80 8.41 13.99
CA ALA A 210 7.75 9.49 13.75
C ALA A 210 8.04 9.65 12.25
N SER A 211 8.13 8.54 11.51
CA SER A 211 8.24 8.53 10.06
C SER A 211 7.02 9.16 9.39
N GLN A 212 5.80 8.87 9.87
CA GLN A 212 4.58 9.52 9.41
C GLN A 212 4.63 11.03 9.63
N GLY A 213 5.00 11.45 10.84
CA GLY A 213 5.13 12.87 11.19
C GLY A 213 6.14 13.60 10.31
N TYR A 214 7.26 12.95 9.98
CA TYR A 214 8.25 13.50 9.05
C TYR A 214 7.65 13.74 7.66
N VAL A 215 7.04 12.72 7.05
CA VAL A 215 6.50 12.81 5.69
C VAL A 215 5.36 13.84 5.65
N MET A 216 4.41 13.78 6.58
CA MET A 216 3.32 14.75 6.68
C MET A 216 3.85 16.18 6.83
N GLY A 217 4.89 16.39 7.65
CA GLY A 217 5.53 17.69 7.79
C GLY A 217 6.20 18.18 6.51
N VAL A 218 6.82 17.30 5.72
CA VAL A 218 7.38 17.64 4.40
C VAL A 218 6.27 18.09 3.44
N LEU A 219 5.19 17.32 3.36
CA LEU A 219 4.06 17.60 2.46
C LEU A 219 3.31 18.87 2.85
N GLN A 220 3.15 19.13 4.14
CA GLN A 220 2.56 20.37 4.64
C GLN A 220 3.40 21.59 4.22
N ARG A 221 4.73 21.54 4.44
CA ARG A 221 5.64 22.62 4.02
C ARG A 221 5.63 22.82 2.50
N LEU A 222 5.51 21.74 1.72
CA LEU A 222 5.35 21.81 0.28
C LEU A 222 4.07 22.56 -0.11
N ALA A 223 2.93 22.18 0.47
CA ALA A 223 1.64 22.84 0.22
C ALA A 223 1.67 24.33 0.58
N GLU A 224 2.20 24.67 1.76
CA GLU A 224 2.38 26.05 2.20
C GLU A 224 3.26 26.86 1.24
N ARG A 225 4.37 26.28 0.77
CA ARG A 225 5.27 26.91 -0.20
C ARG A 225 4.56 27.13 -1.52
N ARG A 226 3.87 26.13 -2.08
CA ARG A 226 3.15 26.26 -3.36
C ARG A 226 1.96 27.22 -3.31
N ARG A 227 1.37 27.43 -2.14
CA ARG A 227 0.36 28.46 -1.95
C ARG A 227 0.92 29.87 -2.08
N ARG A 228 2.16 30.10 -1.63
CA ARG A 228 2.86 31.41 -1.73
C ARG A 228 3.54 31.60 -3.08
N GLU A 229 4.16 30.55 -3.58
CA GLU A 229 4.97 30.53 -4.80
C GLU A 229 4.56 29.31 -5.65
N PRO A 230 3.50 29.45 -6.46
CA PRO A 230 3.05 28.38 -7.34
C PRO A 230 4.07 28.08 -8.43
N HIS A 231 4.19 26.81 -8.77
CA HIS A 231 4.96 26.30 -9.90
C HIS A 231 4.06 25.44 -10.81
N ASP A 232 4.61 24.92 -11.90
CA ASP A 232 3.88 23.99 -12.77
C ASP A 232 4.12 22.54 -12.31
N ASP A 233 3.54 22.18 -11.16
CA ASP A 233 3.63 20.85 -10.56
C ASP A 233 2.33 20.42 -9.88
N PHE A 234 2.21 19.12 -9.58
CA PHE A 234 1.00 18.54 -9.02
C PHE A 234 0.54 19.26 -7.75
N ALA A 235 1.46 19.58 -6.84
CA ALA A 235 1.12 20.24 -5.58
C ALA A 235 0.54 21.65 -5.81
N SER A 236 1.09 22.42 -6.74
CA SER A 236 0.57 23.75 -7.10
C SER A 236 -0.82 23.66 -7.72
N HIS A 237 -1.02 22.72 -8.64
CA HIS A 237 -2.32 22.51 -9.28
C HIS A 237 -3.38 22.06 -8.28
N LEU A 238 -3.01 21.25 -7.29
CA LEU A 238 -3.91 20.82 -6.22
C LEU A 238 -4.27 21.98 -5.27
N VAL A 239 -3.28 22.77 -4.84
CA VAL A 239 -3.46 23.93 -3.95
C VAL A 239 -4.34 25.02 -4.57
N LEU A 240 -4.17 25.25 -5.87
CA LEU A 240 -4.89 26.28 -6.63
C LEU A 240 -6.19 25.80 -7.27
N HIS A 241 -6.55 24.53 -7.07
CA HIS A 241 -7.71 23.95 -7.72
C HIS A 241 -9.01 24.73 -7.40
N PRO A 242 -9.93 24.95 -8.37
CA PRO A 242 -11.18 25.68 -8.13
C PRO A 242 -12.10 25.10 -7.05
N ALA A 243 -11.90 23.84 -6.66
CA ALA A 243 -12.59 23.18 -5.55
C ALA A 243 -12.23 23.73 -4.17
N LYS A 244 -11.22 24.62 -4.07
CA LYS A 244 -10.81 25.33 -2.85
C LYS A 244 -10.56 24.37 -1.67
N LEU A 245 -9.64 23.42 -1.87
CA LEU A 245 -9.25 22.50 -0.81
C LEU A 245 -8.63 23.26 0.37
N THR A 246 -8.94 22.80 1.59
CA THR A 246 -8.27 23.28 2.80
C THR A 246 -6.81 22.83 2.84
N ASP A 247 -5.99 23.44 3.70
CA ASP A 247 -4.58 23.03 3.84
C ASP A 247 -4.44 21.56 4.29
N ASP A 248 -5.33 21.10 5.17
CA ASP A 248 -5.39 19.71 5.61
C ASP A 248 -5.82 18.78 4.47
N GLU A 249 -6.81 19.18 3.67
CA GLU A 249 -7.24 18.41 2.49
C GLU A 249 -6.11 18.29 1.48
N VAL A 250 -5.41 19.38 1.16
CA VAL A 250 -4.25 19.34 0.25
C VAL A 250 -3.19 18.39 0.79
N THR A 251 -2.78 18.56 2.05
CA THR A 251 -1.70 17.77 2.65
C THR A 251 -2.03 16.28 2.66
N THR A 252 -3.27 15.94 3.03
CA THR A 252 -3.72 14.54 3.09
C THR A 252 -3.85 13.93 1.69
N HIS A 253 -4.20 14.71 0.67
CA HIS A 253 -4.25 14.21 -0.72
C HIS A 253 -2.86 14.08 -1.36
N LEU A 254 -1.90 14.94 -1.00
CA LEU A 254 -0.49 14.73 -1.35
C LEU A 254 0.04 13.43 -0.74
N TRP A 255 -0.30 13.17 0.52
CA TRP A 255 0.04 11.92 1.21
C TRP A 255 -0.61 10.71 0.53
N LEU A 256 -1.89 10.79 0.20
CA LEU A 256 -2.61 9.74 -0.53
C LEU A 256 -1.91 9.39 -1.85
N VAL A 257 -1.58 10.39 -2.67
CA VAL A 257 -0.93 10.17 -3.97
C VAL A 257 0.46 9.56 -3.79
N LEU A 258 1.24 10.07 -2.83
CA LEU A 258 2.57 9.55 -2.53
C LEU A 258 2.50 8.05 -2.13
N MET A 259 1.70 7.73 -1.13
CA MET A 259 1.63 6.36 -0.59
C MET A 259 1.01 5.38 -1.59
N ALA A 260 -0.10 5.74 -2.22
CA ALA A 260 -0.81 4.86 -3.14
C ALA A 260 0.02 4.53 -4.39
N ALA A 261 0.79 5.49 -4.91
CA ALA A 261 1.62 5.27 -6.08
C ALA A 261 2.94 4.57 -5.75
N TYR A 262 3.51 4.82 -4.56
CA TYR A 262 4.83 4.33 -4.21
C TYR A 262 4.87 2.80 -4.08
N GLU A 263 4.14 2.23 -3.13
CA GLU A 263 4.24 0.80 -2.79
C GLU A 263 3.90 -0.11 -3.98
N ALA A 264 2.83 0.22 -4.69
CA ALA A 264 2.40 -0.52 -5.87
C ALA A 264 3.49 -0.59 -6.94
N THR A 265 4.15 0.55 -7.20
CA THR A 265 5.16 0.66 -8.25
C THR A 265 6.46 -0.01 -7.84
N VAL A 266 6.86 0.09 -6.56
CA VAL A 266 8.04 -0.63 -6.02
C VAL A 266 7.87 -2.14 -6.21
N ASN A 267 6.73 -2.69 -5.79
CA ASN A 267 6.45 -4.12 -5.89
C ASN A 267 6.38 -4.57 -7.35
N LEU A 268 5.73 -3.80 -8.23
CA LEU A 268 5.68 -4.12 -9.66
C LEU A 268 7.06 -4.15 -10.31
N ILE A 269 7.91 -3.15 -10.02
CA ILE A 269 9.29 -3.12 -10.53
C ILE A 269 10.06 -4.36 -10.02
N GLY A 270 9.93 -4.69 -8.74
CA GLY A 270 10.55 -5.88 -8.15
C GLY A 270 10.12 -7.17 -8.85
N ASN A 271 8.81 -7.37 -9.04
CA ASN A 271 8.25 -8.57 -9.67
C ASN A 271 8.69 -8.69 -11.13
N VAL A 272 8.65 -7.58 -11.88
CA VAL A 272 9.10 -7.57 -13.29
C VAL A 272 10.60 -7.83 -13.39
N ILE A 273 11.43 -7.21 -12.54
CA ILE A 273 12.88 -7.48 -12.50
C ILE A 273 13.14 -8.96 -12.20
N ARG A 274 12.46 -9.52 -11.19
CA ARG A 274 12.58 -10.93 -10.82
C ARG A 274 12.22 -11.81 -12.01
N MET A 275 11.03 -11.62 -12.60
CA MET A 275 10.58 -12.38 -13.77
C MET A 275 11.58 -12.30 -14.93
N VAL A 276 12.04 -11.09 -15.26
CA VAL A 276 13.02 -10.85 -16.34
C VAL A 276 14.34 -11.58 -16.08
N LEU A 277 14.79 -11.62 -14.83
CA LEU A 277 16.08 -12.19 -14.44
C LEU A 277 16.03 -13.66 -14.06
N THR A 278 14.89 -14.23 -13.70
CA THR A 278 14.83 -15.62 -13.21
C THR A 278 14.02 -16.55 -14.10
N ASP A 279 13.06 -16.03 -14.88
CA ASP A 279 12.23 -16.88 -15.73
C ASP A 279 13.03 -17.37 -16.96
N PRO A 280 13.29 -18.68 -17.09
CA PRO A 280 14.01 -19.23 -18.24
C PRO A 280 13.26 -19.02 -19.56
N GLY A 281 11.92 -19.03 -19.54
CA GLY A 281 11.08 -18.71 -20.68
C GLY A 281 11.35 -17.30 -21.17
N PHE A 282 11.38 -16.32 -20.25
CA PHE A 282 11.70 -14.94 -20.61
C PHE A 282 13.15 -14.75 -21.07
N ARG A 283 14.13 -15.34 -20.35
CA ARG A 283 15.56 -15.22 -20.69
C ARG A 283 15.90 -15.84 -22.05
N ALA A 284 15.25 -16.95 -22.41
CA ALA A 284 15.40 -17.55 -23.73
C ALA A 284 14.72 -16.70 -24.82
N GLN A 285 13.64 -15.99 -24.49
CA GLN A 285 12.83 -15.19 -25.43
C GLN A 285 13.33 -13.75 -25.62
N LEU A 286 14.07 -13.17 -24.67
CA LEU A 286 14.73 -11.86 -24.83
C LEU A 286 15.70 -11.83 -26.02
N ASN A 287 16.33 -12.98 -26.33
CA ASN A 287 17.19 -13.16 -27.49
C ASN A 287 16.43 -13.60 -28.77
N GLY A 288 15.12 -13.91 -28.65
CA GLY A 288 14.32 -14.57 -29.69
C GLY A 288 13.02 -13.86 -30.11
N GLY A 289 12.61 -12.77 -29.44
CA GLY A 289 11.63 -11.82 -29.94
C GLY A 289 10.13 -12.14 -29.74
N GLN A 290 9.74 -12.97 -28.77
CA GLN A 290 8.31 -13.32 -28.58
C GLN A 290 7.59 -12.66 -27.38
N MET A 291 8.29 -12.11 -26.39
CA MET A 291 7.66 -11.34 -25.31
C MET A 291 8.43 -10.03 -25.07
N THR A 292 7.71 -8.91 -25.14
CA THR A 292 8.20 -7.56 -24.92
C THR A 292 8.22 -7.22 -23.42
N VAL A 293 8.99 -6.20 -23.03
CA VAL A 293 8.97 -5.69 -21.64
C VAL A 293 7.56 -5.22 -21.23
N GLN A 294 6.77 -4.71 -22.18
CA GLN A 294 5.40 -4.28 -21.88
C GLN A 294 4.49 -5.48 -21.56
N GLU A 295 4.56 -6.55 -22.35
CA GLU A 295 3.81 -7.79 -22.07
C GLU A 295 4.27 -8.42 -20.75
N ALA A 296 5.56 -8.33 -20.43
CA ALA A 296 6.08 -8.78 -19.14
C ALA A 296 5.49 -7.99 -17.95
N VAL A 297 5.30 -6.68 -18.09
CA VAL A 297 4.63 -5.86 -17.07
C VAL A 297 3.17 -6.28 -16.90
N GLU A 298 2.43 -6.47 -18.01
CA GLU A 298 1.02 -6.90 -17.96
C GLU A 298 0.86 -8.30 -17.35
N GLN A 299 1.73 -9.25 -17.74
CA GLN A 299 1.72 -10.60 -17.17
C GLN A 299 2.02 -10.57 -15.66
N SER A 300 3.00 -9.76 -15.24
CA SER A 300 3.31 -9.58 -13.81
C SER A 300 2.13 -8.98 -13.04
N LEU A 301 1.39 -8.04 -13.62
CA LEU A 301 0.17 -7.49 -12.99
C LEU A 301 -0.93 -8.53 -12.82
N TRP A 302 -1.00 -9.51 -13.73
CA TRP A 302 -1.98 -10.59 -13.69
C TRP A 302 -1.61 -11.70 -12.70
N ASP A 303 -0.38 -12.19 -12.77
CA ASP A 303 0.07 -13.33 -11.97
C ASP A 303 0.44 -12.94 -10.53
N GLU A 304 1.09 -11.78 -10.37
CA GLU A 304 1.62 -11.31 -9.10
C GLU A 304 1.29 -9.83 -8.91
N PRO A 305 -0.01 -9.50 -8.71
CA PRO A 305 -0.44 -8.13 -8.52
C PRO A 305 0.32 -7.48 -7.36
N PRO A 306 0.65 -6.17 -7.43
CA PRO A 306 1.43 -5.47 -6.39
C PRO A 306 0.82 -5.51 -4.99
N PHE A 307 -0.48 -5.83 -4.90
CA PHE A 307 -1.21 -6.08 -3.67
C PHE A 307 -1.98 -7.39 -3.79
N SER A 308 -1.87 -8.24 -2.78
CA SER A 308 -2.67 -9.48 -2.67
C SER A 308 -4.12 -9.21 -2.25
N THR A 309 -4.39 -8.09 -1.58
CA THR A 309 -5.74 -7.69 -1.16
C THR A 309 -5.81 -6.17 -1.01
N VAL A 310 -6.93 -5.58 -1.45
CA VAL A 310 -7.23 -4.17 -1.21
C VAL A 310 -8.33 -4.06 -0.16
N PHE A 311 -7.96 -3.67 1.06
CA PHE A 311 -8.89 -3.37 2.14
C PHE A 311 -9.42 -1.93 2.05
N ALA A 312 -10.65 -1.62 2.42
CA ALA A 312 -11.83 -2.48 2.60
C ALA A 312 -13.05 -1.81 1.92
N TYR A 313 -14.00 -2.62 1.47
CA TYR A 313 -15.32 -2.18 1.01
C TYR A 313 -16.38 -2.57 2.06
N TYR A 314 -17.39 -1.72 2.20
CA TYR A 314 -18.46 -1.86 3.17
C TYR A 314 -19.80 -1.85 2.45
N ALA A 315 -20.63 -2.86 2.72
CA ALA A 315 -21.97 -2.96 2.16
C ALA A 315 -22.88 -1.90 2.81
N LYS A 316 -23.62 -1.15 1.99
CA LYS A 316 -24.58 -0.12 2.40
C LYS A 316 -25.92 -0.71 2.89
N GLN A 317 -26.15 -1.98 2.56
CA GLN A 317 -27.33 -2.77 2.84
C GLN A 317 -26.96 -4.25 2.81
N ASP A 318 -27.86 -5.13 3.21
CA ASP A 318 -27.65 -6.58 3.06
C ASP A 318 -27.51 -6.93 1.56
N THR A 319 -26.52 -7.76 1.25
CA THR A 319 -26.18 -8.18 -0.12
C THR A 319 -26.01 -9.70 -0.20
N GLU A 320 -26.40 -10.29 -1.33
CA GLU A 320 -26.23 -11.71 -1.67
C GLU A 320 -25.22 -11.88 -2.80
#